data_AF-A0A832K0H5-F1
#
_entry.id   AF-A0A832K0H5-F1
#
_cell.length_a   1.000
_cell.length_b   1.000
_cell.length_c   1.000
_cell.angle_alpha   90.00
_cell.angle_beta   90.00
_cell.angle_gamma   90.00
#
_symmetry.space_group_name_H-M   'P 1'
#
loop_
_entity.id
_entity.type
_entity.pdbx_description
1 polymer ?
#
loop_
_entity_poly.entity_id
_entity_poly.type
_entity_poly.pdbx_seq_one_letter_code
_entity_poly.pdbx_strand_id
1 'polypeptide(L)'
;MRKNLEQSKLVKGAFYLHSSFTVSNELFIKVKELATKYNAFVAIHIEEDFIDVYHNIKRYGVRLIERMYRLRFLGNNVHLVHVVNTTLDELRLVKTTSTHIVHNPMSNMLNTVGVALVSEMLEMGINVGLSNDGVQLSYKFI
;
A
#
# COMPACT_ATOMS: atom_id res chain seq x y z
N MET A 1 -16.40 27.92 8.48
CA MET A 1 -15.27 26.95 8.57
C MET A 1 -14.86 26.83 10.02
N ARG A 2 -15.05 25.67 10.67
CA ARG A 2 -14.61 25.45 12.06
C ARG A 2 -13.08 25.47 12.10
N LYS A 3 -12.49 26.59 12.51
CA LYS A 3 -11.09 26.71 12.92
C LYS A 3 -11.05 26.29 14.40
N ASN A 4 -10.17 25.36 14.74
CA ASN A 4 -9.88 24.87 16.09
C ASN A 4 -10.86 23.82 16.64
N LEU A 5 -10.78 22.60 16.11
CA LEU A 5 -10.90 21.43 16.98
C LEU A 5 -9.50 21.18 17.54
N GLU A 6 -9.35 21.12 18.86
CA GLU A 6 -8.11 20.61 19.45
C GLU A 6 -7.76 19.27 18.82
N GLN A 7 -6.49 19.08 18.46
CA GLN A 7 -6.07 17.87 17.76
C GLN A 7 -6.27 16.67 18.69
N SER A 8 -7.29 15.85 18.38
CA SER A 8 -7.59 14.64 19.13
C SER A 8 -6.37 13.73 19.14
N LYS A 9 -6.01 13.22 20.33
CA LYS A 9 -4.95 12.20 20.47
C LYS A 9 -5.35 10.86 19.86
N LEU A 10 -6.66 10.63 19.67
CA LEU A 10 -7.23 9.36 19.19
C LEU A 10 -7.61 9.38 17.70
N VAL A 11 -7.77 10.56 17.09
CA VAL A 11 -8.21 10.71 15.70
C VAL A 11 -7.17 11.48 14.90
N LYS A 12 -6.69 10.85 13.83
CA LYS A 12 -5.72 11.45 12.91
C LYS A 12 -6.23 11.36 11.46
N GLY A 13 -5.99 12.42 10.70
CA GLY A 13 -6.17 12.38 9.26
C GLY A 13 -5.05 11.58 8.58
N ALA A 14 -5.38 10.89 7.50
CA ALA A 14 -4.43 10.16 6.67
C ALA A 14 -4.89 10.23 5.20
N PHE A 15 -3.95 10.02 4.28
CA PHE A 15 -4.25 9.93 2.86
C PHE A 15 -4.44 8.47 2.46
N TYR A 16 -5.53 8.19 1.74
CA TYR A 16 -5.79 6.89 1.16
C TYR A 16 -5.85 7.03 -0.35
N LEU A 17 -4.92 6.37 -1.04
CA LEU A 17 -4.93 6.22 -2.48
C LEU A 17 -5.54 4.86 -2.80
N HIS A 18 -6.31 4.77 -3.89
CA HIS A 18 -6.97 3.53 -4.26
C HIS A 18 -5.97 2.46 -4.75
N SER A 19 -5.57 2.52 -6.02
CA SER A 19 -4.52 1.67 -6.61
C SER A 19 -3.82 2.45 -7.74
N SER A 20 -2.67 1.96 -8.17
CA SER A 20 -1.81 2.56 -9.19
C SER A 20 -2.43 2.84 -10.55
N PHE A 21 -3.47 2.09 -10.94
CA PHE A 21 -4.16 2.29 -12.21
C PHE A 21 -5.22 3.40 -12.14
N THR A 22 -5.55 3.88 -10.93
CA THR A 22 -6.42 5.05 -10.70
C THR A 22 -5.66 6.28 -10.20
N VAL A 23 -4.33 6.19 -10.05
CA VAL A 23 -3.48 7.24 -9.46
C VAL A 23 -2.34 7.60 -10.40
N SER A 24 -2.27 8.88 -10.78
CA SER A 24 -1.22 9.41 -11.65
C SER A 24 0.09 9.67 -10.89
N ASN A 25 1.20 9.85 -11.62
CA ASN A 25 2.48 10.20 -11.01
C ASN A 25 2.41 11.54 -10.26
N GLU A 26 1.70 12.51 -10.82
CA GLU A 26 1.50 13.84 -10.23
C GLU A 26 0.75 13.73 -8.91
N LEU A 27 -0.26 12.85 -8.84
CA LEU A 27 -1.01 12.63 -7.60
C LEU A 27 -0.15 11.93 -6.55
N PHE A 28 0.67 10.94 -6.92
CA PHE A 28 1.63 10.33 -5.99
C PHE A 28 2.56 11.37 -5.37
N ILE A 29 3.18 12.21 -6.20
CA ILE A 29 4.08 13.28 -5.75
C ILE A 29 3.32 14.23 -4.84
N LYS A 30 2.12 14.67 -5.24
CA LYS A 30 1.34 15.64 -4.48
C LYS A 30 0.91 15.11 -3.12
N VAL A 31 0.45 13.86 -3.06
CA VAL A 31 0.09 13.22 -1.79
C VAL A 31 1.31 13.06 -0.89
N LYS A 32 2.47 12.69 -1.43
CA LYS A 32 3.70 12.57 -0.64
C LYS A 32 4.12 13.91 -0.02
N GLU A 33 4.08 14.98 -0.80
CA GLU A 33 4.33 16.35 -0.31
C GLU A 33 3.39 16.72 0.84
N LEU A 34 2.09 16.52 0.65
CA LEU A 34 1.07 16.88 1.64
C LEU A 34 1.16 16.00 2.89
N ALA A 35 1.36 14.70 2.74
CA ALA A 35 1.54 13.77 3.84
C ALA A 35 2.75 14.16 4.71
N THR A 36 3.85 14.55 4.07
CA THR A 36 5.04 15.06 4.78
C THR A 36 4.73 16.37 5.50
N LYS A 37 4.11 17.34 4.81
CA LYS A 37 3.73 18.64 5.37
C LYS A 37 2.84 18.52 6.61
N TYR A 38 1.90 17.59 6.59
CA TYR A 38 0.93 17.39 7.68
C TYR A 38 1.31 16.30 8.67
N ASN A 39 2.51 15.70 8.53
CA ASN A 39 2.95 14.55 9.30
C ASN A 39 1.87 13.43 9.36
N ALA A 40 1.28 13.15 8.19
CA ALA A 40 0.20 12.20 8.01
C ALA A 40 0.72 10.91 7.37
N PHE A 41 0.03 9.81 7.65
CA PHE A 41 0.27 8.54 6.98
C PHE A 41 -0.40 8.50 5.61
N VAL A 42 0.14 7.64 4.76
CA VAL A 42 -0.43 7.30 3.45
C VAL A 42 -0.61 5.80 3.36
N ALA A 43 -1.75 5.36 2.85
CA ALA A 43 -2.00 3.96 2.52
C ALA A 43 -2.44 3.82 1.05
N ILE A 44 -2.09 2.70 0.43
CA ILE A 44 -2.45 2.38 -0.96
C ILE A 44 -2.49 0.87 -1.18
N HIS A 45 -3.48 0.37 -1.95
CA HIS A 45 -3.49 -1.01 -2.44
C HIS A 45 -2.48 -1.19 -3.56
N ILE A 46 -1.69 -2.25 -3.48
CA ILE A 46 -0.54 -2.45 -4.35
C ILE A 46 -0.26 -3.92 -4.57
N GLU A 47 -0.04 -4.28 -5.83
CA GLU A 47 0.34 -5.63 -6.26
C GLU A 47 -0.59 -6.68 -5.60
N GLU A 48 -1.87 -6.35 -5.52
CA GLU A 48 -2.89 -7.21 -4.95
C GLU A 48 -3.16 -8.33 -5.94
N ASP A 49 -3.44 -7.98 -7.19
CA ASP A 49 -3.65 -8.91 -8.29
C ASP A 49 -2.55 -8.70 -9.36
N PHE A 50 -2.28 -9.73 -10.17
CA PHE A 50 -1.39 -9.63 -11.32
C PHE A 50 -1.76 -8.50 -12.29
N ILE A 51 -3.03 -8.09 -12.37
CA ILE A 51 -3.44 -6.95 -13.20
C ILE A 51 -2.77 -5.63 -12.76
N ASP A 52 -2.52 -5.42 -11.47
CA ASP A 52 -1.78 -4.26 -10.96
C ASP A 52 -0.36 -4.21 -11.55
N VAL A 53 0.30 -5.37 -11.52
CA VAL A 53 1.65 -5.57 -12.01
C VAL A 53 1.70 -5.33 -13.51
N TYR A 54 0.86 -6.02 -14.28
CA TYR A 54 0.85 -5.93 -15.74
C TYR A 54 0.47 -4.53 -16.23
N HIS A 55 -0.48 -3.87 -15.57
CA HIS A 55 -0.83 -2.49 -15.89
C HIS A 55 0.40 -1.58 -15.74
N ASN A 56 1.17 -1.71 -14.66
CA ASN A 56 2.36 -0.87 -14.46
C ASN A 56 3.47 -1.17 -15.44
N ILE A 57 3.77 -2.46 -15.67
CA ILE A 57 4.79 -2.85 -16.66
C ILE A 57 4.40 -2.30 -18.05
N LYS A 58 3.14 -2.46 -18.47
CA LYS A 58 2.68 -2.00 -19.78
C LYS A 58 2.70 -0.47 -19.91
N ARG A 59 2.32 0.27 -18.87
CA ARG A 59 2.16 1.74 -18.92
C ARG A 59 3.43 2.51 -18.59
N TYR A 60 4.27 1.97 -17.70
CA TYR A 60 5.42 2.67 -17.12
C TYR A 60 6.74 1.92 -17.33
N GLY A 61 6.72 0.71 -17.90
CA GLY A 61 7.91 -0.09 -18.20
C GLY A 61 8.57 -0.74 -16.98
N VAL A 62 8.01 -0.55 -15.79
CA VAL A 62 8.52 -1.05 -14.51
C VAL A 62 7.35 -1.52 -13.64
N ARG A 63 7.66 -2.31 -12.62
CA ARG A 63 6.67 -2.73 -11.62
C ARG A 63 6.34 -1.58 -10.67
N LEU A 64 5.27 -1.74 -9.90
CA LEU A 64 4.65 -0.63 -9.16
C LEU A 64 5.51 -0.20 -7.96
N ILE A 65 6.03 -1.13 -7.16
CA ILE A 65 6.92 -0.78 -6.04
C ILE A 65 8.17 -0.05 -6.56
N GLU A 66 8.75 -0.53 -7.67
CA GLU A 66 9.90 0.15 -8.31
C GLU A 66 9.53 1.55 -8.80
N ARG A 67 8.37 1.73 -9.46
CA ARG A 67 7.85 3.04 -9.86
C ARG A 67 7.73 3.98 -8.67
N MET A 68 7.15 3.53 -7.58
CA MET A 68 6.97 4.33 -6.36
C MET A 68 8.30 4.67 -5.70
N TYR A 69 9.28 3.78 -5.75
CA TYR A 69 10.65 4.06 -5.33
C TYR A 69 11.29 5.18 -6.16
N ARG A 70 11.20 5.10 -7.50
CA ARG A 70 11.72 6.14 -8.42
C ARG A 70 11.04 7.50 -8.20
N LEU A 71 9.76 7.51 -7.86
CA LEU A 71 8.99 8.71 -7.51
C LEU A 71 9.25 9.22 -6.08
N ARG A 72 10.12 8.56 -5.30
CA ARG A 72 10.38 8.87 -3.88
C ARG A 72 9.12 8.86 -3.01
N PHE A 73 8.13 8.05 -3.40
CA PHE A 73 6.88 7.95 -2.68
C PHE A 73 7.01 7.08 -1.42
N LEU A 74 7.78 5.98 -1.52
CA LEU A 74 8.04 5.06 -0.40
C LEU A 74 8.65 5.78 0.83
N GLY A 75 8.46 5.23 2.03
CA GLY A 75 8.98 5.80 3.27
C GLY A 75 8.27 5.28 4.52
N ASN A 76 8.82 5.64 5.69
CA ASN A 76 8.30 5.27 7.03
C ASN A 76 6.88 5.79 7.36
N ASN A 77 6.30 6.65 6.52
CA ASN A 77 4.92 7.11 6.67
C ASN A 77 3.96 6.44 5.68
N VAL A 78 4.42 5.45 4.91
CA VAL A 78 3.66 4.76 3.87
C VAL A 78 3.34 3.33 4.27
N HIS A 79 2.11 2.92 4.01
CA HIS A 79 1.57 1.58 4.23
C HIS A 79 1.14 0.99 2.90
N LEU A 80 1.80 -0.09 2.50
CA LEU A 80 1.50 -0.86 1.29
C LEU A 80 0.52 -1.97 1.65
N VAL A 81 -0.68 -1.93 1.08
CA VAL A 81 -1.76 -2.86 1.41
C VAL A 81 -1.78 -4.02 0.41
N HIS A 82 -1.99 -5.24 0.91
CA HIS A 82 -1.91 -6.54 0.22
C HIS A 82 -0.50 -7.05 -0.07
N VAL A 83 0.20 -6.46 -1.04
CA VAL A 83 1.58 -6.84 -1.43
C VAL A 83 1.70 -8.35 -1.73
N VAL A 84 0.76 -8.89 -2.51
CA VAL A 84 0.66 -10.33 -2.80
C VAL A 84 1.63 -10.73 -3.90
N ASN A 85 1.58 -10.02 -5.02
CA ASN A 85 2.28 -10.39 -6.24
C ASN A 85 3.67 -9.76 -6.35
N THR A 86 4.33 -9.53 -5.21
CA THR A 86 5.62 -8.85 -5.12
C THR A 86 6.82 -9.76 -5.33
N THR A 87 7.95 -9.17 -5.67
CA THR A 87 9.24 -9.86 -5.78
C THR A 87 10.17 -9.57 -4.59
N LEU A 88 11.16 -10.42 -4.36
CA LEU A 88 12.17 -10.18 -3.31
C LEU A 88 12.96 -8.88 -3.55
N ASP A 89 13.19 -8.48 -4.79
CA ASP A 89 13.88 -7.23 -5.11
C ASP A 89 13.03 -6.01 -4.71
N GLU A 90 11.72 -6.05 -4.93
CA GLU A 90 10.79 -5.02 -4.49
C GLU A 90 10.72 -4.96 -2.96
N LEU A 91 10.70 -6.11 -2.27
CA LEU A 91 10.77 -6.16 -0.81
C LEU A 91 12.07 -5.54 -0.26
N ARG A 92 13.20 -5.64 -0.97
CA ARG A 92 14.43 -4.93 -0.59
C ARG A 92 14.26 -3.41 -0.67
N LEU A 93 13.50 -2.90 -1.65
CA LEU A 93 13.17 -1.47 -1.73
C LEU A 93 12.26 -1.04 -0.57
N VAL A 94 11.25 -1.85 -0.24
CA VAL A 94 10.36 -1.63 0.90
C VAL A 94 11.18 -1.57 2.20
N LYS A 95 12.08 -2.53 2.43
CA LYS A 95 12.97 -2.57 3.59
C LYS A 95 13.90 -1.34 3.65
N THR A 96 14.56 -1.03 2.55
CA THR A 96 15.54 0.08 2.47
C THR A 96 14.88 1.44 2.75
N THR A 97 13.60 1.58 2.39
CA THR A 97 12.84 2.82 2.63
C THR A 97 12.08 2.82 3.96
N SER A 98 12.21 1.77 4.77
CA SER A 98 11.45 1.56 6.01
C SER A 98 9.94 1.67 5.81
N THR A 99 9.45 1.32 4.61
CA THR A 99 8.03 1.32 4.28
C THR A 99 7.33 0.16 4.99
N HIS A 100 6.08 0.37 5.41
CA HIS A 100 5.29 -0.64 6.11
C HIS A 100 4.41 -1.43 5.15
N ILE A 101 4.12 -2.69 5.51
CA ILE A 101 3.20 -3.55 4.78
C ILE A 101 1.97 -3.82 5.66
N VAL A 102 0.79 -3.91 5.04
CA VAL A 102 -0.46 -4.33 5.67
C VAL A 102 -0.96 -5.57 4.95
N HIS A 103 -0.89 -6.71 5.63
CA HIS A 103 -1.32 -8.00 5.13
C HIS A 103 -2.81 -8.23 5.39
N ASN A 104 -3.54 -8.64 4.35
CA ASN A 104 -5.00 -8.89 4.37
C ASN A 104 -5.31 -10.35 4.00
N PRO A 105 -4.99 -11.34 4.84
CA PRO A 105 -5.05 -12.76 4.45
C PRO A 105 -6.45 -13.19 4.01
N MET A 106 -7.49 -12.76 4.73
CA MET A 106 -8.87 -13.16 4.43
C MET A 106 -9.32 -12.62 3.07
N SER A 107 -9.15 -11.31 2.81
CA SER A 107 -9.47 -10.69 1.52
C SER A 107 -8.70 -11.35 0.38
N ASN A 108 -7.40 -11.57 0.58
CA ASN A 108 -6.54 -12.17 -0.44
C ASN A 108 -7.03 -13.57 -0.87
N MET A 109 -7.49 -14.38 0.09
CA MET A 109 -8.02 -15.73 -0.17
C MET A 109 -9.42 -15.68 -0.78
N LEU A 110 -10.31 -14.84 -0.26
CA LEU A 110 -11.67 -14.70 -0.78
C LEU A 110 -11.69 -14.21 -2.24
N ASN A 111 -10.82 -13.26 -2.57
CA ASN A 111 -10.70 -12.72 -3.92
C ASN A 111 -9.80 -13.57 -4.84
N THR A 112 -9.22 -14.66 -4.33
CA THR A 112 -8.34 -15.56 -5.11
C THR A 112 -7.13 -14.85 -5.73
N VAL A 113 -6.61 -13.81 -5.05
CA VAL A 113 -5.49 -13.01 -5.58
C VAL A 113 -4.11 -13.58 -5.19
N GLY A 114 -4.07 -14.47 -4.20
CA GLY A 114 -2.90 -15.27 -3.86
C GLY A 114 -2.39 -15.08 -2.42
N VAL A 115 -1.22 -15.68 -2.13
CA VAL A 115 -0.59 -15.66 -0.80
C VAL A 115 0.60 -14.71 -0.82
N ALA A 116 0.60 -13.71 0.05
CA ALA A 116 1.72 -12.79 0.19
C ALA A 116 2.95 -13.47 0.83
N LEU A 117 4.16 -13.04 0.46
CA LEU A 117 5.45 -13.54 0.96
C LEU A 117 5.76 -13.06 2.39
N VAL A 118 4.83 -13.30 3.33
CA VAL A 118 4.90 -12.76 4.69
C VAL A 118 6.08 -13.31 5.48
N SER A 119 6.45 -14.58 5.27
CA SER A 119 7.61 -15.18 5.96
C SER A 119 8.89 -14.43 5.58
N GLU A 120 9.09 -14.21 4.29
CA GLU A 120 10.24 -13.49 3.73
C GLU A 120 10.23 -12.02 4.18
N MET A 121 9.07 -11.36 4.20
CA MET A 121 8.95 -10.00 4.71
C MET A 121 9.41 -9.89 6.17
N LEU A 122 8.99 -10.84 7.02
CA LEU A 122 9.35 -10.88 8.44
C LEU A 122 10.85 -11.20 8.63
N GLU A 123 11.40 -12.16 7.90
CA GLU A 123 12.83 -12.49 7.91
C GLU A 123 13.71 -11.30 7.48
N MET A 124 13.25 -10.52 6.49
CA MET A 124 13.91 -9.27 6.08
C MET A 124 13.76 -8.13 7.10
N GLY A 125 12.99 -8.34 8.18
CA GLY A 125 12.70 -7.34 9.20
C GLY A 125 11.87 -6.17 8.67
N ILE A 126 10.98 -6.42 7.71
CA ILE A 126 9.97 -5.45 7.26
C ILE A 126 8.87 -5.41 8.33
N ASN A 127 8.37 -4.22 8.65
CA ASN A 127 7.22 -4.09 9.55
C ASN A 127 5.94 -4.50 8.79
N VAL A 128 5.33 -5.60 9.21
CA VAL A 128 4.10 -6.15 8.62
C VAL A 128 2.98 -6.07 9.65
N GLY A 129 1.96 -5.27 9.35
CA GLY A 129 0.70 -5.22 10.08
C GLY A 129 -0.33 -6.19 9.50
N LEU A 130 -1.40 -6.45 10.25
CA LEU A 130 -2.54 -7.28 9.85
C LEU A 130 -3.81 -6.44 9.76
N SER A 131 -4.61 -6.63 8.71
CA SER A 131 -5.91 -5.95 8.54
C SER A 131 -6.96 -6.88 7.92
N ASN A 132 -8.22 -6.45 8.00
CA ASN A 132 -9.37 -7.14 7.42
C ASN A 132 -9.75 -6.61 6.03
N ASP A 133 -9.04 -5.59 5.53
CA ASP A 133 -9.35 -4.86 4.30
C ASP A 133 -10.70 -4.12 4.37
N GLY A 134 -11.77 -4.81 3.99
CA GLY A 134 -13.15 -4.43 4.21
C GLY A 134 -14.02 -5.68 4.20
N VAL A 135 -14.97 -5.78 5.12
CA VAL A 135 -15.85 -6.95 5.23
C VAL A 135 -16.69 -7.11 3.96
N GLN A 136 -16.32 -8.07 3.10
CA GLN A 136 -17.20 -8.60 2.04
C GLN A 136 -17.67 -10.00 2.45
N LEU A 137 -18.79 -10.07 3.16
CA LEU A 137 -19.50 -11.31 3.39
C LEU A 137 -20.57 -11.48 2.31
N SER A 138 -20.24 -12.18 1.21
CA SER A 138 -21.26 -12.73 0.31
C SER A 138 -21.31 -14.25 0.50
N TYR A 139 -22.22 -14.73 1.36
CA TYR A 139 -22.54 -16.15 1.42
C TYR A 139 -23.31 -16.53 0.14
N LYS A 140 -22.69 -17.32 -0.73
CA LYS A 140 -23.42 -18.15 -1.70
C LYS A 140 -23.34 -19.58 -1.18
N PHE A 141 -24.46 -20.06 -0.62
CA PHE A 141 -24.62 -21.49 -0.39
C PHE A 141 -24.57 -22.19 -1.76
N ILE A 142 -23.67 -23.15 -1.88
CA ILE A 142 -23.57 -24.06 -3.03
C ILE A 142 -24.71 -25.07 -2.96
#